data_AF-A0A382W9Z9-F1
#
_entry.id   AF-A0A382W9Z9-F1
#
_cell.length_a   1.000
_cell.length_b   1.000
_cell.length_c   1.000
_cell.angle_alpha   90.00
_cell.angle_beta   90.00
_cell.angle_gamma   90.00
#
_symmetry.space_group_name_H-M   'P 1'
#
loop_
_entity.id
_entity.type
_entity.pdbx_description
1 polymer ?
#
loop_
_entity_poly.entity_id
_entity_poly.type
_entity_poly.pdbx_seq_one_letter_code
_entity_poly.pdbx_strand_id
1 'polypeptide(L)'
;ENFQIFDNGEVADEGFRELWVPNPEYDSITMDSTAALLVDINNMSSASKINQNDYIEKINDMDHLSQMAPIMNDEKCQACHQPPAKGSPLYASQKDKWKVRSVVKVSTSMADIHEEINKNKKASMLVGLITLAMVTFLMRIFMRITVLKPLDIIGGVADKIGAGDLSAQAKIKSQDEIGVLAQRINAMIKGLQERFHLTKFVSGEAVSAVKQAGLEGLDLGGDRKELTIMETDIRGFTSISEKMEPEEVVNLINLYLDKQTEVINGHGGDIDKFIGDAV
;
A
#
# COMPACT_ATOMS: atom_id res chain seq x y z
N GLU A 1 28.36 34.95 34.15
CA GLU A 1 27.55 33.78 34.54
C GLU A 1 27.95 32.56 33.71
N ASN A 2 27.95 32.61 32.38
CA ASN A 2 28.25 31.42 31.55
C ASN A 2 29.70 31.23 31.09
N PHE A 3 30.69 31.82 31.77
CA PHE A 3 32.07 31.91 31.28
C PHE A 3 33.06 31.30 32.26
N GLN A 4 33.95 30.43 31.78
CA GLN A 4 35.13 29.96 32.51
C GLN A 4 36.39 30.29 31.73
N ILE A 5 37.47 30.70 32.41
CA ILE A 5 38.78 30.97 31.81
C ILE A 5 39.82 30.04 32.44
N PHE A 6 40.54 29.28 31.62
CA PHE A 6 41.61 28.39 32.09
C PHE A 6 42.97 28.98 31.77
N ASP A 7 43.79 29.39 32.75
CA ASP A 7 45.09 30.04 32.52
C ASP A 7 46.28 29.10 32.73
N ASN A 8 47.37 29.36 32.03
CA ASN A 8 48.59 28.56 32.07
C ASN A 8 49.64 29.17 33.02
N GLY A 9 49.21 29.65 34.19
CA GLY A 9 49.89 30.71 34.95
C GLY A 9 51.06 30.37 35.87
N GLU A 10 51.45 29.11 36.11
CA GLU A 10 52.66 28.79 36.90
C GLU A 10 53.44 27.61 36.31
N VAL A 11 54.75 27.80 36.17
CA VAL A 11 55.72 26.77 35.74
C VAL A 11 55.87 25.74 36.86
N ALA A 12 54.99 24.75 36.88
CA ALA A 12 55.25 23.46 37.51
C ALA A 12 55.17 22.40 36.42
N ASP A 13 56.04 21.39 36.49
CA ASP A 13 56.15 20.32 35.49
C ASP A 13 54.85 19.49 35.33
N GLU A 14 53.84 19.74 36.16
CA GLU A 14 52.48 19.20 36.05
C GLU A 14 51.43 20.26 36.44
N GLY A 15 50.73 20.89 35.48
CA GLY A 15 49.37 21.40 35.71
C GLY A 15 49.06 22.88 35.37
N PHE A 16 47.96 23.07 34.64
CA PHE A 16 47.27 24.35 34.38
C PHE A 16 46.58 24.89 35.66
N ARG A 17 46.30 26.19 35.72
CA ARG A 17 45.53 26.81 36.83
C ARG A 17 44.30 27.54 36.29
N GLU A 18 43.10 27.08 36.66
CA GLU A 18 41.84 27.72 36.28
C GLU A 18 41.76 29.15 36.85
N LEU A 19 41.68 30.17 35.99
CA LEU A 19 41.47 31.56 36.41
C LEU A 19 39.96 31.82 36.50
N TRP A 20 39.51 31.76 37.74
CA TRP A 20 38.11 31.69 38.13
C TRP A 20 37.26 32.90 37.69
N VAL A 21 36.15 32.61 37.01
CA VAL A 21 34.94 33.44 37.00
C VAL A 21 33.80 32.51 37.44
N PRO A 22 33.11 32.77 38.57
CA PRO A 22 32.07 31.88 39.08
C PRO A 22 30.92 31.78 38.09
N ASN A 23 30.56 30.55 37.70
CA ASN A 23 29.22 30.25 37.23
C ASN A 23 28.39 29.73 38.42
N PRO A 24 27.33 30.45 38.87
CA PRO A 24 26.50 30.04 40.00
C PRO A 24 25.73 28.73 39.79
N GLU A 25 25.69 28.19 38.56
CA GLU A 25 24.99 26.94 38.23
C GLU A 25 25.87 25.68 38.34
N TYR A 26 27.13 25.75 38.78
CA TYR A 26 27.98 24.56 38.96
C TYR A 26 28.09 24.17 40.44
N ASP A 27 27.65 22.95 40.79
CA ASP A 27 27.73 22.42 42.17
C ASP A 27 29.15 22.01 42.60
N SER A 28 30.02 21.64 41.65
CA SER A 28 31.44 21.36 41.92
C SER A 28 32.31 21.45 40.66
N ILE A 29 33.57 21.86 40.83
CA ILE A 29 34.56 22.02 39.75
C ILE A 29 35.28 20.68 39.55
N THR A 30 35.07 20.03 38.40
CA THR A 30 35.95 18.96 37.92
C THR A 30 37.03 19.58 37.04
N MET A 31 38.32 19.25 37.26
CA MET A 31 39.38 19.59 36.30
C MET A 31 38.97 19.08 34.91
N ASP A 32 38.62 20.00 34.00
CA ASP A 32 38.25 19.65 32.63
C ASP A 32 39.54 19.42 31.82
N SER A 33 39.97 18.15 31.77
CA SER A 33 41.12 17.72 30.98
C SER A 33 41.03 18.11 29.50
N THR A 34 39.83 18.41 29.00
CA THR A 34 39.59 18.85 27.62
C THR A 34 40.14 20.24 27.36
N ALA A 35 40.03 21.16 28.33
CA ALA A 35 40.59 22.50 28.20
C ALA A 35 42.12 22.46 28.18
N ALA A 36 42.72 21.66 29.08
CA ALA A 36 44.17 21.41 29.12
C ALA A 36 44.67 20.82 27.80
N LEU A 37 44.01 19.77 27.31
CA LEU A 37 44.34 19.14 26.03
C LEU A 37 44.22 20.13 24.85
N LEU A 38 43.23 21.02 24.86
CA LEU A 38 43.06 22.00 23.80
C LEU A 38 44.17 23.06 23.78
N VAL A 39 44.69 23.44 24.96
CA VAL A 39 45.87 24.31 25.05
C VAL A 39 47.10 23.58 24.53
N ASP A 40 47.34 22.34 24.95
CA ASP A 40 48.49 21.54 24.54
C ASP A 40 48.51 21.29 23.03
N ILE A 41 47.39 20.86 22.45
CA ILE A 41 47.28 20.63 21.01
C ILE A 41 47.59 21.91 20.23
N ASN A 42 47.09 23.06 20.67
CA ASN A 42 47.32 24.32 19.98
C ASN A 42 48.75 24.88 20.15
N ASN A 43 49.44 24.54 21.25
CA ASN A 43 50.83 24.90 21.51
C ASN A 43 51.84 23.95 20.85
N MET A 44 51.46 22.68 20.61
CA MET A 44 52.29 21.70 19.91
C MET A 44 52.10 21.73 18.38
N SER A 45 50.98 22.26 17.90
CA SER A 45 50.66 22.32 16.48
C SER A 45 51.43 23.44 15.76
N SER A 46 52.16 23.08 14.71
CA SER A 46 52.76 24.05 13.78
C SER A 46 51.74 24.63 12.78
N ALA A 47 50.46 24.31 12.91
CA ALA A 47 49.41 24.76 12.01
C ALA A 47 49.07 26.25 12.20
N SER A 48 48.70 26.91 11.11
CA SER A 48 48.24 28.31 11.13
C SER A 48 46.86 28.46 11.77
N LYS A 49 46.01 27.43 11.67
CA LYS A 49 44.64 27.43 12.20
C LYS A 49 44.61 26.94 13.64
N ILE A 50 43.96 27.71 14.50
CA ILE A 50 43.77 27.40 15.90
C ILE A 50 42.55 26.49 16.07
N ASN A 51 42.71 25.42 16.83
CA ASN A 51 41.64 24.47 17.12
C ASN A 51 40.70 25.03 18.17
N GLN A 52 39.41 24.89 17.91
CA GLN A 52 38.30 25.17 18.83
C GLN A 52 37.57 23.85 19.10
N ASN A 53 36.86 23.77 20.22
CA ASN A 53 36.11 22.58 20.57
C ASN A 53 34.68 22.94 21.00
N ASP A 54 33.70 22.33 20.34
CA ASP A 54 32.28 22.50 20.63
C ASP A 54 31.70 21.12 20.99
N TYR A 55 31.03 21.01 22.13
CA TYR A 55 30.42 19.76 22.57
C TYR A 55 29.18 20.01 23.44
N ILE A 56 28.36 18.98 23.59
CA ILE A 56 27.24 19.01 24.53
C ILE A 56 27.68 18.33 25.82
N GLU A 57 27.47 19.01 26.94
CA GLU A 57 27.70 18.46 28.27
C GLU A 57 26.44 18.55 29.13
N LYS A 58 26.39 17.77 30.20
CA LYS A 58 25.30 17.83 31.18
C LYS A 58 25.76 18.59 32.41
N ILE A 59 25.08 19.68 32.70
CA ILE A 59 25.26 20.49 33.92
C ILE A 59 23.93 20.45 34.65
N ASN A 60 23.93 19.94 35.89
CA ASN A 60 22.72 19.73 36.71
C ASN A 60 21.59 19.02 35.96
N ASP A 61 21.92 17.90 35.30
CA ASP A 61 21.00 17.10 34.47
C ASP A 61 20.40 17.81 33.24
N MET A 62 20.84 19.03 32.93
CA MET A 62 20.44 19.76 31.73
C MET A 62 21.56 19.76 30.70
N ASP A 63 21.22 19.44 29.45
CA ASP A 63 22.15 19.55 28.34
C ASP A 63 22.49 21.03 28.09
N HIS A 64 23.78 21.33 28.02
CA HIS A 64 24.33 22.63 27.67
C HIS A 64 25.20 22.49 26.43
N LEU A 65 25.09 23.46 25.52
CA LEU A 65 26.04 23.61 24.43
C LEU A 65 27.24 24.39 24.95
N SER A 66 28.39 23.73 24.94
CA SER A 66 29.65 24.28 25.44
C SER A 66 30.63 24.49 24.31
N GLN A 67 31.12 25.72 24.20
CA GLN A 67 32.11 26.13 23.22
C GLN A 67 33.39 26.58 23.92
N MET A 68 34.53 26.03 23.49
CA MET A 68 35.85 26.37 23.97
C MET A 68 36.64 27.10 22.90
N ALA A 69 37.01 28.35 23.18
CA ALA A 69 37.82 29.19 22.33
C ALA A 69 39.15 29.54 23.03
N PRO A 70 40.31 29.20 22.43
CA PRO A 70 41.60 29.58 22.98
C PRO A 70 41.85 31.08 22.86
N ILE A 71 42.47 31.65 23.89
CA ILE A 71 42.99 33.01 23.93
C ILE A 71 44.47 32.96 23.58
N MET A 72 44.83 33.69 22.53
CA MET A 72 46.19 33.77 22.03
C MET A 72 47.07 34.61 22.96
N ASN A 73 48.31 34.18 23.16
CA ASN A 73 49.30 34.94 23.90
C ASN A 73 49.96 35.99 22.98
N ASP A 74 50.27 37.18 23.52
CA ASP A 74 51.05 38.19 22.79
C ASP A 74 52.49 37.68 22.56
N GLU A 75 53.07 37.92 21.38
CA GLU A 75 54.45 37.52 21.04
C GLU A 75 55.46 38.02 22.08
N LYS A 76 55.24 39.20 22.68
CA LYS A 76 56.11 39.75 23.74
C LYS A 76 56.03 38.94 25.03
N CYS A 77 54.87 38.35 25.31
CA CYS A 77 54.59 37.56 26.51
C CYS A 77 54.98 36.08 26.36
N GLN A 78 55.28 35.62 25.15
CA GLN A 78 55.85 34.29 24.90
C GLN A 78 57.32 34.18 25.34
N ALA A 79 57.99 35.32 25.57
CA ALA A 79 59.45 35.41 25.75
C ALA A 79 59.95 35.32 27.21
N CYS A 80 59.10 34.98 28.19
CA CYS A 80 59.53 34.84 29.59
C CYS A 80 60.49 33.65 29.82
N HIS A 81 60.58 32.72 28.86
CA HIS A 81 61.73 31.83 28.66
C HIS A 81 62.37 32.24 27.34
N GLN A 82 63.54 32.90 27.39
CA GLN A 82 64.23 33.43 26.21
C GLN A 82 64.14 32.45 25.02
N PRO A 83 63.39 32.77 23.95
CA PRO A 83 63.25 31.85 22.83
C PRO A 83 64.64 31.64 22.23
N PRO A 84 64.98 30.43 21.77
CA PRO A 84 66.27 30.19 21.12
C PRO A 84 66.48 31.21 20.00
N ALA A 85 67.72 31.66 19.77
CA ALA A 85 67.98 32.62 18.69
C ALA A 85 67.43 32.10 17.35
N LYS A 86 67.00 32.99 16.42
CA LYS A 86 66.41 32.66 15.11
C LYS A 86 67.25 31.75 14.19
N GLY A 87 68.45 31.34 14.60
CA GLY A 87 69.32 30.35 13.94
C GLY A 87 69.67 29.12 14.80
N SER A 88 69.10 28.98 16.00
CA SER A 88 69.29 27.81 16.85
C SER A 88 68.50 26.62 16.28
N PRO A 89 69.05 25.39 16.31
CA PRO A 89 68.31 24.17 15.98
C PRO A 89 67.02 24.00 16.79
N LEU A 90 66.95 24.63 17.97
CA LEU A 90 65.81 24.58 18.89
C LEU A 90 64.75 25.67 18.60
N TYR A 91 65.02 26.65 17.73
CA TYR A 91 64.09 27.75 17.47
C TYR A 91 62.78 27.26 16.84
N ALA A 92 62.89 26.38 15.85
CA ALA A 92 61.72 25.84 15.16
C ALA A 92 60.83 25.00 16.10
N SER A 93 61.41 24.32 17.09
CA SER A 93 60.68 23.48 18.05
C SER A 93 60.17 24.22 19.28
N GLN A 94 60.63 25.45 19.55
CA GLN A 94 60.28 26.20 20.77
C GLN A 94 59.53 27.52 20.51
N LYS A 95 59.50 28.04 19.27
CA LYS A 95 58.84 29.32 18.93
C LYS A 95 57.34 29.37 19.22
N ASP A 96 56.63 28.23 19.11
CA ASP A 96 55.17 28.15 19.26
C ASP A 96 54.74 27.53 20.60
N LYS A 97 55.70 27.22 21.49
CA LYS A 97 55.47 26.43 22.71
C LYS A 97 54.48 27.08 23.70
N TRP A 98 54.25 28.39 23.58
CA TRP A 98 53.39 29.17 24.48
C TRP A 98 52.40 30.08 23.72
N LYS A 99 51.97 29.64 22.53
CA LYS A 99 51.13 30.40 21.59
C LYS A 99 49.71 30.68 22.12
N VAL A 100 49.15 29.75 22.88
CA VAL A 100 47.86 29.86 23.58
C VAL A 100 48.13 30.08 25.06
N ARG A 101 47.54 31.16 25.60
CA ARG A 101 47.65 31.54 27.01
C ARG A 101 46.57 30.87 27.85
N SER A 102 45.34 30.89 27.36
CA SER A 102 44.19 30.38 28.09
C SER A 102 43.11 29.87 27.16
N VAL A 103 42.07 29.23 27.70
CA VAL A 103 40.85 28.85 26.98
C VAL A 103 39.66 29.48 27.67
N VAL A 104 38.76 30.10 26.89
CA VAL A 104 37.43 30.51 27.36
C VAL A 104 36.45 29.41 27.02
N LYS A 105 35.74 28.90 28.02
CA LYS A 105 34.58 28.01 27.85
C LYS A 105 33.31 28.82 28.07
N VAL A 106 32.39 28.74 27.12
CA VAL A 106 31.04 29.31 27.21
C VAL A 106 30.03 28.19 27.15
N SER A 107 29.18 28.06 28.17
CA SER A 107 28.16 27.01 28.27
C SER A 107 26.77 27.63 28.29
N THR A 108 25.88 27.23 27.39
CA THR A 108 24.50 27.75 27.32
C THR A 108 23.49 26.62 27.40
N SER A 109 22.46 26.77 28.25
CA SER A 109 21.41 25.77 28.43
C SER A 109 20.62 25.53 27.13
N MET A 110 20.38 24.25 26.82
CA MET A 110 19.56 23.83 25.69
C MET A 110 18.09 23.59 26.08
N ALA A 111 17.67 23.92 27.30
CA ALA A 111 16.33 23.61 27.81
C ALA A 111 15.21 24.20 26.94
N ASP A 112 15.29 25.51 26.65
CA ASP A 112 14.29 26.22 25.84
C ASP A 112 14.24 25.66 24.40
N ILE A 113 15.42 25.38 23.83
CA ILE A 113 15.55 24.81 22.49
C ILE A 113 14.92 23.41 22.45
N HIS A 114 15.17 22.57 23.45
CA HIS A 114 14.58 21.25 23.56
C HIS A 114 13.06 21.29 23.76
N GLU A 115 12.54 22.26 24.52
CA GLU A 115 11.10 22.44 24.68
C GLU A 115 10.42 22.79 23.35
N GLU A 116 10.97 23.75 22.60
CA GLU A 116 10.46 24.12 21.28
C GLU A 116 10.54 22.96 20.29
N ILE A 117 11.65 22.22 20.27
CA ILE A 117 11.82 21.02 19.45
C ILE A 117 10.75 19.97 19.81
N ASN A 118 10.52 19.73 21.10
CA ASN A 118 9.54 18.74 21.54
C ASN A 118 8.10 19.15 21.17
N LYS A 119 7.78 20.44 21.24
CA LYS A 119 6.49 20.98 20.81
C LYS A 119 6.28 20.78 19.30
N ASN A 120 7.29 21.11 18.50
CA ASN A 120 7.26 20.93 17.04
C ASN A 120 7.23 19.44 16.65
N LYS A 121 7.95 18.58 17.37
CA LYS A 121 7.94 17.12 17.18
C LYS A 121 6.55 16.53 17.42
N LYS A 122 5.88 16.91 18.52
CA LYS A 122 4.50 16.47 18.81
C LYS A 122 3.51 16.94 17.74
N ALA A 123 3.60 18.21 17.32
CA ALA A 123 2.76 18.74 16.25
C ALA A 123 2.97 17.98 14.93
N SER A 124 4.23 17.72 14.55
CA SER A 124 4.58 17.00 13.33
C SER A 124 4.11 15.54 13.36
N MET A 125 4.21 14.87 14.50
CA MET A 125 3.66 13.52 14.70
C MET A 125 2.13 13.48 14.54
N LEU A 126 1.41 14.45 15.10
CA LEU A 126 -0.06 14.52 14.98
C LEU A 126 -0.49 14.72 13.53
N VAL A 127 0.16 15.63 12.80
CA VAL A 127 -0.11 15.84 11.37
C VAL A 127 0.18 14.57 10.57
N GLY A 128 1.28 13.87 10.87
CA GLY A 128 1.61 12.56 10.29
C GLY A 128 0.52 11.50 10.51
N LEU A 129 -0.02 11.41 11.72
CA LEU A 129 -1.11 10.47 12.02
C LEU A 129 -2.42 10.83 11.32
N ILE A 130 -2.79 12.11 11.29
CA ILE A 130 -3.99 12.58 10.61
C ILE A 130 -3.91 12.33 9.11
N THR A 131 -2.77 12.65 8.48
CA THR A 131 -2.55 12.40 7.05
C THR A 131 -2.60 10.92 6.73
N LEU A 132 -1.98 10.04 7.54
CA LEU A 132 -2.06 8.60 7.37
C LEU A 132 -3.51 8.08 7.49
N ALA A 133 -4.25 8.55 8.50
CA ALA A 133 -5.66 8.20 8.68
C ALA A 133 -6.52 8.67 7.50
N MET A 134 -6.25 9.87 6.98
CA MET A 134 -6.95 10.42 5.81
C MET A 134 -6.64 9.61 4.55
N VAL A 135 -5.37 9.29 4.28
CA VAL A 135 -4.96 8.49 3.11
C VAL A 135 -5.57 7.10 3.16
N THR A 136 -5.53 6.43 4.32
CA THR A 136 -6.13 5.10 4.48
C THR A 136 -7.65 5.13 4.30
N PHE A 137 -8.33 6.16 4.81
CA PHE A 137 -9.76 6.36 4.61
C PHE A 137 -10.12 6.58 3.12
N LEU A 138 -9.41 7.47 2.43
CA LEU A 138 -9.63 7.74 1.01
C LEU A 138 -9.34 6.52 0.14
N MET A 139 -8.23 5.83 0.41
CA MET A 139 -7.87 4.61 -0.31
C MET A 139 -8.92 3.51 -0.13
N ARG A 140 -9.48 3.38 1.08
CA ARG A 140 -10.57 2.42 1.34
C ARG A 140 -11.83 2.74 0.54
N ILE A 141 -12.21 4.01 0.45
CA ILE A 141 -13.35 4.45 -0.37
C ILE A 141 -13.08 4.17 -1.85
N PHE A 142 -11.91 4.55 -2.33
CA PHE A 142 -11.48 4.34 -3.71
C PHE A 142 -11.51 2.85 -4.08
N MET A 143 -10.84 1.99 -3.30
CA MET A 143 -10.83 0.53 -3.52
C MET A 143 -12.23 -0.07 -3.51
N ARG A 144 -13.12 0.41 -2.62
CA ARG A 144 -14.50 -0.08 -2.55
C ARG A 144 -15.30 0.27 -3.80
N ILE A 145 -15.15 1.47 -4.34
CA ILE A 145 -15.91 1.94 -5.50
C ILE A 145 -15.33 1.36 -6.80
N THR A 146 -14.02 1.38 -6.95
CA THR A 146 -13.34 1.01 -8.20
C THR A 146 -13.19 -0.50 -8.37
N VAL A 147 -12.93 -1.24 -7.29
CA VAL A 147 -12.58 -2.67 -7.39
C VAL A 147 -13.63 -3.57 -6.74
N LEU A 148 -13.93 -3.38 -5.44
CA LEU A 148 -14.75 -4.33 -4.68
C LEU A 148 -16.21 -4.38 -5.16
N LYS A 149 -16.85 -3.21 -5.40
CA LYS A 149 -18.24 -3.15 -5.85
C LYS A 149 -18.46 -3.83 -7.22
N PRO A 150 -17.65 -3.54 -8.26
CA PRO A 150 -17.76 -4.26 -9.54
C PRO A 150 -17.57 -5.77 -9.41
N LEU A 151 -16.60 -6.23 -8.61
CA LEU A 151 -16.38 -7.67 -8.40
C LEU A 151 -17.54 -8.35 -7.69
N ASP A 152 -18.14 -7.70 -6.69
CA ASP A 152 -19.34 -8.18 -5.99
C ASP A 152 -20.54 -8.33 -6.93
N ILE A 153 -20.73 -7.38 -7.85
CA ILE A 153 -21.76 -7.47 -8.90
C ILE A 153 -21.52 -8.67 -9.82
N ILE A 154 -20.27 -8.88 -10.25
CA ILE A 154 -19.92 -10.04 -11.11
C ILE A 154 -20.20 -11.35 -10.37
N GLY A 155 -19.76 -11.45 -9.11
CA GLY A 155 -20.00 -12.62 -8.27
C GLY A 155 -21.49 -12.92 -8.13
N GLY A 156 -22.28 -11.91 -7.77
CA GLY A 156 -23.73 -12.07 -7.63
C GLY A 156 -24.45 -12.44 -8.95
N VAL A 157 -23.94 -12.01 -10.11
CA VAL A 157 -24.45 -12.47 -11.41
C VAL A 157 -24.06 -13.92 -11.67
N ALA A 158 -22.83 -14.33 -11.35
CA ALA A 158 -22.38 -15.71 -11.47
C ALA A 158 -23.22 -16.67 -10.61
N ASP A 159 -23.54 -16.28 -9.37
CA ASP A 159 -24.41 -17.07 -8.47
C ASP A 159 -25.81 -17.25 -9.06
N LYS A 160 -26.38 -16.20 -9.65
CA LYS A 160 -27.69 -16.26 -10.34
C LYS A 160 -27.68 -17.20 -11.54
N ILE A 161 -26.64 -17.14 -12.37
CA ILE A 161 -26.46 -18.07 -13.50
C ILE A 161 -26.37 -19.50 -12.99
N GLY A 162 -25.60 -19.74 -11.91
CA GLY A 162 -25.48 -21.06 -11.26
C GLY A 162 -26.82 -21.61 -10.74
N ALA A 163 -27.74 -20.73 -10.34
CA ALA A 163 -29.11 -21.08 -9.96
C ALA A 163 -30.08 -21.24 -11.16
N GLY A 164 -29.61 -21.05 -12.39
CA GLY A 164 -30.40 -21.17 -13.63
C GLY A 164 -31.06 -19.86 -14.11
N ASP A 165 -30.84 -18.73 -13.43
CA ASP A 165 -31.33 -17.42 -13.88
C ASP A 165 -30.40 -16.82 -14.94
N LEU A 166 -30.74 -17.06 -16.20
CA LEU A 166 -30.03 -16.50 -17.37
C LEU A 166 -30.52 -15.10 -17.78
N SER A 167 -31.38 -14.46 -16.98
CA SER A 167 -31.82 -13.08 -17.25
C SER A 167 -30.90 -12.02 -16.64
N ALA A 168 -30.04 -12.43 -15.70
CA ALA A 168 -29.09 -11.56 -15.02
C ALA A 168 -28.05 -10.97 -15.98
N GLN A 169 -27.57 -9.76 -15.69
CA GLN A 169 -26.53 -9.08 -16.48
C GLN A 169 -25.55 -8.33 -15.59
N ALA A 170 -24.26 -8.49 -15.87
CA ALA A 170 -23.19 -7.73 -15.23
C ALA A 170 -23.08 -6.34 -15.86
N LYS A 171 -23.88 -5.38 -15.38
CA LYS A 171 -23.88 -3.99 -15.86
C LYS A 171 -22.81 -3.17 -15.14
N ILE A 172 -21.60 -3.16 -15.70
CA ILE A 172 -20.44 -2.47 -15.13
C ILE A 172 -19.96 -1.39 -16.11
N LYS A 173 -19.78 -0.16 -15.63
CA LYS A 173 -19.34 1.00 -16.42
C LYS A 173 -17.81 1.19 -16.44
N SER A 174 -17.05 0.23 -15.92
CA SER A 174 -15.59 0.33 -15.86
C SER A 174 -14.97 0.22 -17.25
N GLN A 175 -13.88 0.95 -17.48
CA GLN A 175 -13.11 0.93 -18.73
C GLN A 175 -11.79 0.15 -18.61
N ASP A 176 -11.67 -0.67 -17.56
CA ASP A 176 -10.52 -1.52 -17.25
C ASP A 176 -10.82 -3.00 -17.56
N GLU A 177 -9.95 -3.88 -17.10
CA GLU A 177 -10.07 -5.33 -17.23
C GLU A 177 -11.34 -5.88 -16.55
N ILE A 178 -11.86 -5.22 -15.52
CA ILE A 178 -13.10 -5.62 -14.85
C ILE A 178 -14.29 -5.33 -15.78
N GLY A 179 -14.27 -4.20 -16.48
CA GLY A 179 -15.26 -3.88 -17.51
C GLY A 179 -15.25 -4.90 -18.67
N VAL A 180 -14.05 -5.27 -19.14
CA VAL A 180 -13.88 -6.30 -20.18
C VAL A 180 -14.40 -7.66 -19.70
N LEU A 181 -14.11 -8.04 -18.46
CA LEU A 181 -14.62 -9.28 -17.86
C LEU A 181 -16.15 -9.30 -17.81
N ALA A 182 -16.78 -8.20 -17.39
CA ALA A 182 -18.23 -8.07 -17.36
C ALA A 182 -18.87 -8.28 -18.75
N GLN A 183 -18.27 -7.72 -19.80
CA GLN A 183 -18.73 -7.92 -21.17
C GLN A 183 -18.60 -9.39 -21.62
N ARG A 184 -17.49 -10.05 -21.30
CA ARG A 184 -17.28 -11.47 -21.62
C ARG A 184 -18.29 -12.37 -20.92
N ILE A 185 -18.60 -12.09 -19.65
CA ILE A 185 -19.64 -12.80 -18.90
C ILE A 185 -21.01 -12.58 -19.55
N ASN A 186 -21.36 -11.35 -19.91
CA ASN A 186 -22.64 -11.09 -20.59
C ASN A 186 -22.74 -11.82 -21.95
N ALA A 187 -21.65 -11.94 -22.71
CA ALA A 187 -21.61 -12.72 -23.94
C ALA A 187 -21.83 -14.22 -23.68
N MET A 188 -21.24 -14.77 -22.62
CA MET A 188 -21.49 -16.14 -22.17
C MET A 188 -22.96 -16.34 -21.77
N ILE A 189 -23.55 -15.44 -20.97
CA ILE A 189 -24.96 -15.49 -20.57
C ILE A 189 -25.85 -15.53 -21.80
N LYS A 190 -25.59 -14.67 -22.79
CA LYS A 190 -26.33 -14.64 -24.05
C LYS A 190 -26.24 -15.99 -24.78
N GLY A 191 -25.05 -16.57 -24.89
CA GLY A 191 -24.87 -17.88 -25.52
C GLY A 191 -25.57 -19.01 -24.77
N LEU A 192 -25.60 -18.97 -23.44
CA LEU A 192 -26.38 -19.91 -22.62
C LEU A 192 -27.88 -19.74 -22.84
N GLN A 193 -28.37 -18.50 -22.89
CA GLN A 193 -29.78 -18.19 -23.10
C GLN A 193 -30.27 -18.65 -24.49
N GLU A 194 -29.44 -18.47 -25.53
CA GLU A 194 -29.69 -18.96 -26.89
C GLU A 194 -29.78 -20.49 -26.91
N ARG A 195 -28.82 -21.19 -26.29
CA ARG A 195 -28.83 -22.66 -26.18
C ARG A 195 -30.00 -23.18 -25.37
N PHE A 196 -30.39 -22.48 -24.30
CA PHE A 196 -31.57 -22.80 -23.51
C PHE A 196 -32.87 -22.61 -24.30
N HIS A 197 -32.93 -21.66 -25.24
CA HIS A 197 -34.08 -21.57 -26.15
C HIS A 197 -34.17 -22.76 -27.10
N LEU A 198 -33.02 -23.30 -27.54
CA LEU A 198 -32.99 -24.48 -28.39
C LEU A 198 -33.55 -25.74 -27.70
N THR A 199 -33.51 -25.81 -26.36
CA THR A 199 -34.07 -26.97 -25.63
C THR A 199 -35.59 -27.09 -25.78
N LYS A 200 -36.28 -26.06 -26.27
CA LYS A 200 -37.72 -26.11 -26.56
C LYS A 200 -38.06 -26.87 -27.85
N PHE A 201 -37.06 -27.15 -28.69
CA PHE A 201 -37.24 -27.81 -29.99
C PHE A 201 -36.71 -29.26 -30.00
N VAL A 202 -36.35 -29.81 -28.85
CA VAL A 202 -35.87 -31.19 -28.69
C VAL A 202 -36.83 -31.96 -27.78
N SER A 203 -36.97 -33.27 -28.00
CA SER A 203 -37.87 -34.11 -27.20
C SER A 203 -37.41 -34.22 -25.74
N GLY A 204 -38.36 -34.52 -24.85
CA GLY A 204 -38.08 -34.72 -23.42
C GLY A 204 -37.09 -35.86 -23.18
N GLU A 205 -37.22 -36.96 -23.94
CA GLU A 205 -36.29 -38.09 -23.95
C GLU A 205 -34.87 -37.65 -24.32
N ALA A 206 -34.69 -36.84 -25.36
CA ALA A 206 -33.37 -36.38 -25.78
C ALA A 206 -32.70 -35.54 -24.69
N VAL A 207 -33.44 -34.63 -24.04
CA VAL A 207 -32.94 -33.84 -22.91
C VAL A 207 -32.57 -34.74 -21.73
N SER A 208 -33.37 -35.77 -21.44
CA SER A 208 -33.12 -36.72 -20.36
C SER A 208 -31.89 -37.59 -20.64
N ALA A 209 -31.71 -38.02 -21.88
CA ALA A 209 -30.55 -38.77 -22.32
C ALA A 209 -29.26 -37.94 -22.20
N VAL A 210 -29.28 -36.67 -22.60
CA VAL A 210 -28.15 -35.74 -22.39
C VAL A 210 -27.83 -35.58 -20.89
N LYS A 211 -28.85 -35.44 -20.04
CA LYS A 211 -28.65 -35.33 -18.59
C LYS A 211 -28.02 -36.58 -17.97
N GLN A 212 -28.42 -37.78 -18.41
CA GLN A 212 -27.83 -39.04 -17.94
C GLN A 212 -26.41 -39.24 -18.44
N ALA A 213 -26.12 -38.85 -19.68
CA ALA A 213 -24.78 -38.92 -20.27
C ALA A 213 -23.75 -37.99 -19.60
N GLY A 214 -24.21 -36.94 -18.91
CA GLY A 214 -23.33 -36.03 -18.17
C GLY A 214 -22.28 -35.36 -19.06
N LEU A 215 -21.03 -35.28 -18.60
CA LEU A 215 -19.92 -34.64 -19.31
C LEU A 215 -19.30 -35.52 -20.40
N GLU A 216 -19.55 -36.83 -20.39
CA GLU A 216 -18.99 -37.77 -21.37
C GLU A 216 -19.69 -37.65 -22.73
N GLY A 217 -20.89 -37.05 -22.75
CA GLY A 217 -21.67 -36.84 -23.95
C GLY A 217 -22.43 -38.09 -24.38
N LEU A 218 -23.35 -37.93 -25.33
CA LEU A 218 -24.12 -39.05 -25.86
C LEU A 218 -23.26 -39.89 -26.80
N ASP A 219 -23.25 -41.21 -26.58
CA ASP A 219 -22.68 -42.14 -27.55
C ASP A 219 -23.54 -42.15 -28.82
N LEU A 220 -22.90 -41.86 -29.95
CA LEU A 220 -23.55 -41.80 -31.25
C LEU A 220 -23.67 -43.23 -31.81
N GLY A 221 -24.88 -43.68 -32.13
CA GLY A 221 -25.09 -45.00 -32.71
C GLY A 221 -26.54 -45.47 -32.71
N GLY A 222 -27.33 -44.99 -31.73
CA GLY A 222 -28.72 -45.38 -31.54
C GLY A 222 -28.87 -46.84 -31.10
N ASP A 223 -29.99 -47.15 -30.46
CA ASP A 223 -30.28 -48.52 -30.02
C ASP A 223 -31.44 -49.11 -30.81
N ARG A 224 -31.35 -50.40 -31.16
CA ARG A 224 -32.50 -51.14 -31.69
C ARG A 224 -33.46 -51.46 -30.54
N LYS A 225 -34.66 -50.88 -30.60
CA LYS A 225 -35.74 -51.11 -29.63
C LYS A 225 -37.00 -51.61 -30.34
N GLU A 226 -37.78 -52.44 -29.65
CA GLU A 226 -39.12 -52.83 -30.09
C GLU A 226 -40.10 -51.74 -29.62
N LEU A 227 -40.79 -51.11 -30.58
CA LEU A 227 -41.64 -49.94 -30.35
C LEU A 227 -42.95 -50.11 -31.13
N THR A 228 -44.02 -49.48 -30.63
CA THR A 228 -45.27 -49.29 -31.37
C THR A 228 -45.33 -47.84 -31.84
N ILE A 229 -45.54 -47.63 -33.14
CA ILE A 229 -45.68 -46.29 -33.73
C ILE A 229 -47.16 -46.01 -33.94
N MET A 230 -47.61 -44.83 -33.53
CA MET A 230 -48.95 -44.32 -33.75
C MET A 230 -48.85 -43.03 -34.56
N GLU A 231 -49.72 -42.88 -35.56
CA GLU A 231 -49.85 -41.65 -36.35
C GLU A 231 -51.33 -41.27 -36.37
N THR A 232 -51.64 -40.02 -36.05
CA THR A 232 -53.02 -39.53 -35.93
C THR A 232 -53.18 -38.18 -36.60
N ASP A 233 -54.34 -37.92 -37.19
CA ASP A 233 -54.58 -36.69 -37.94
C ASP A 233 -56.04 -36.20 -37.85
N ILE A 234 -56.26 -34.90 -38.08
CA ILE A 234 -57.58 -34.27 -38.04
C ILE A 234 -58.35 -34.59 -39.32
N ARG A 235 -59.49 -35.27 -39.17
CA ARG A 235 -60.37 -35.59 -40.31
C ARG A 235 -60.85 -34.33 -41.03
N GLY A 236 -60.52 -34.22 -42.31
CA GLY A 236 -60.99 -33.15 -43.19
C GLY A 236 -60.31 -31.81 -42.95
N PHE A 237 -59.15 -31.79 -42.27
CA PHE A 237 -58.41 -30.58 -41.94
C PHE A 237 -58.16 -29.68 -43.14
N THR A 238 -57.70 -30.22 -44.27
CA THR A 238 -57.41 -29.44 -45.49
C THR A 238 -58.60 -28.57 -45.91
N SER A 239 -59.80 -29.14 -45.92
CA SER A 239 -61.02 -28.41 -46.31
C SER A 239 -61.48 -27.37 -45.28
N ILE A 240 -61.09 -27.56 -44.02
CA ILE A 240 -61.37 -26.64 -42.92
C ILE A 240 -60.37 -25.48 -42.97
N SER A 241 -59.08 -25.77 -43.09
CA SER A 241 -58.00 -24.78 -43.11
C SER A 241 -58.08 -23.81 -44.28
N GLU A 242 -58.57 -24.27 -45.45
CA GLU A 242 -58.78 -23.41 -46.63
C GLU A 242 -59.82 -22.30 -46.43
N LYS A 243 -60.65 -22.39 -45.38
CA LYS A 243 -61.74 -21.45 -45.10
C LYS A 243 -61.53 -20.62 -43.84
N MET A 244 -60.40 -20.82 -43.16
CA MET A 244 -60.06 -20.16 -41.90
C MET A 244 -58.94 -19.16 -42.14
N GLU A 245 -58.90 -18.11 -41.33
CA GLU A 245 -57.72 -17.23 -41.32
C GLU A 245 -56.51 -17.97 -40.73
N PRO A 246 -55.27 -17.67 -41.17
CA PRO A 246 -54.07 -18.38 -40.73
C PRO A 246 -53.93 -18.46 -39.20
N GLU A 247 -54.26 -17.38 -38.49
CA GLU A 247 -54.21 -17.32 -37.03
C GLU A 247 -55.21 -18.30 -36.37
N GLU A 248 -56.38 -18.47 -36.97
CA GLU A 248 -57.40 -19.41 -36.49
C GLU A 248 -56.96 -20.87 -36.72
N VAL A 249 -56.31 -21.15 -37.86
CA VAL A 249 -55.75 -22.48 -38.15
C VAL A 249 -54.66 -22.82 -37.13
N VAL A 250 -53.74 -21.89 -36.85
CA VAL A 250 -52.68 -22.09 -35.85
C VAL A 250 -53.26 -22.34 -34.46
N ASN A 251 -54.30 -21.60 -34.06
CA ASN A 251 -54.96 -21.81 -32.78
C ASN A 251 -55.65 -23.18 -32.70
N LEU A 252 -56.30 -23.63 -33.77
CA LEU A 252 -56.91 -24.96 -33.86
C LEU A 252 -55.87 -26.08 -33.76
N ILE A 253 -54.77 -25.96 -34.51
CA ILE A 253 -53.65 -26.92 -34.47
C ILE A 253 -53.08 -26.98 -33.06
N ASN A 254 -52.68 -25.84 -32.48
CA ASN A 254 -52.08 -25.83 -31.15
C ASN A 254 -53.00 -26.45 -30.10
N LEU A 255 -54.32 -26.17 -30.14
CA LEU A 255 -55.28 -26.79 -29.24
C LEU A 255 -55.34 -28.31 -29.41
N TYR A 256 -55.34 -28.81 -30.64
CA TYR A 256 -55.36 -30.24 -30.93
C TYR A 256 -54.04 -30.92 -30.50
N LEU A 257 -52.90 -30.36 -30.88
CA LEU A 257 -51.57 -30.86 -30.53
C LEU A 257 -51.36 -30.88 -29.02
N ASP A 258 -51.77 -29.84 -28.30
CA ASP A 258 -51.69 -29.79 -26.83
C ASP A 258 -52.51 -30.92 -26.20
N LYS A 259 -53.73 -31.16 -26.70
CA LYS A 259 -54.61 -32.23 -26.18
C LYS A 259 -54.06 -33.62 -26.47
N GLN A 260 -53.54 -33.85 -27.68
CA GLN A 260 -52.88 -35.12 -28.01
C GLN A 260 -51.62 -35.33 -27.16
N THR A 261 -50.81 -34.29 -26.98
CA THR A 261 -49.60 -34.34 -26.15
C THR A 261 -49.91 -34.68 -24.71
N GLU A 262 -50.96 -34.09 -24.13
CA GLU A 262 -51.43 -34.41 -22.78
C GLU A 262 -51.80 -35.90 -22.65
N VAL A 263 -52.52 -36.46 -23.64
CA VAL A 263 -52.96 -37.86 -23.63
C VAL A 263 -51.78 -38.83 -23.83
N ILE A 264 -50.90 -38.57 -24.80
CA ILE A 264 -49.74 -39.43 -25.11
C ILE A 264 -48.80 -39.51 -23.91
N ASN A 265 -48.41 -38.34 -23.36
CA ASN A 265 -47.57 -38.27 -22.17
C ASN A 265 -48.24 -38.94 -20.95
N GLY A 266 -49.56 -38.78 -20.81
CA GLY A 266 -50.35 -39.42 -19.75
C GLY A 266 -50.34 -40.96 -19.77
N HIS A 267 -50.06 -41.56 -20.93
CA HIS A 267 -49.92 -43.01 -21.11
C HIS A 267 -48.46 -43.47 -21.23
N GLY A 268 -47.48 -42.59 -21.00
CA GLY A 268 -46.06 -42.90 -21.07
C GLY A 268 -45.52 -43.07 -22.49
N GLY A 269 -46.22 -42.56 -23.51
CA GLY A 269 -45.69 -42.40 -24.86
C GLY A 269 -44.85 -41.12 -24.98
N ASP A 270 -44.01 -41.06 -26.02
CA ASP A 270 -43.24 -39.87 -26.39
C ASP A 270 -43.61 -39.46 -27.83
N ILE A 271 -43.40 -38.19 -28.16
CA ILE A 271 -43.71 -37.62 -29.48
C ILE A 271 -42.40 -37.40 -30.24
N ASP A 272 -42.25 -38.09 -31.36
CA ASP A 272 -41.08 -37.92 -32.23
C ASP A 272 -41.14 -36.59 -33.00
N LYS A 273 -42.29 -36.27 -33.60
CA LYS A 273 -42.52 -34.99 -34.30
C LYS A 273 -43.99 -34.71 -34.58
N PHE A 274 -44.26 -33.46 -34.94
CA PHE A 274 -45.52 -33.03 -35.54
C PHE A 274 -45.32 -32.74 -37.03
N ILE A 275 -46.29 -33.10 -37.87
CA ILE A 275 -46.29 -32.83 -39.32
C ILE A 275 -47.63 -32.20 -39.71
N GLY A 276 -47.74 -30.87 -39.57
CA GLY A 276 -49.01 -30.18 -39.82
C GLY A 276 -50.03 -30.50 -38.74
N ASP A 277 -51.14 -31.13 -39.14
CA ASP A 277 -52.20 -31.67 -38.29
C ASP A 277 -51.94 -33.11 -37.80
N ALA A 278 -50.86 -33.74 -38.28
CA ALA A 278 -50.46 -35.07 -37.85
C ALA A 278 -49.56 -35.05 -36.59
N VAL A 279 -49.81 -35.99 -35.68
CA VAL A 279 -49.02 -36.33 -34.49
C VAL A 279 -48.50 -37.75 -34.60
#